data_AF-A0A931RNR6-F1
#
_entry.id   AF-A0A931RNR6-F1
#
_cell.length_a   1.000
_cell.length_b   1.000
_cell.length_c   1.000
_cell.angle_alpha   90.00
_cell.angle_beta   90.00
_cell.angle_gamma   90.00
#
_symmetry.space_group_name_H-M   'P 1'
#
loop_
_entity.id
_entity.type
_entity.pdbx_description
1 polymer ?
#
loop_
_entity_poly.entity_id
_entity_poly.type
_entity_poly.pdbx_seq_one_letter_code
_entity_poly.pdbx_strand_id
1 'polypeptide(L)'
;MTGNQATVADDHTQKEETEGKEIWQKLQAKERACSDLKDDDFGALGEYFMGTMMGSSHAAMNAMMTQMMGEEGEEQMHVVMGKRLSGCDTNAAFPANGTGFMPMMNMLTGSRSGMWGSFYPGQMNFSYGIFSLGLLGLLLWFGWWIIVIAVIVWFVRRLLGLTHKRDSSALEILKERYAKGEINKEEFETRKKDIV
;
A
#
# COMPACT_ATOMS: atom_id res chain seq x y z
N MET A 1 31.72 -36.62 10.67
CA MET A 1 31.33 -36.23 12.05
C MET A 1 30.41 -35.00 12.03
N THR A 2 29.46 -34.92 11.08
CA THR A 2 28.62 -33.72 10.84
C THR A 2 27.20 -33.85 11.38
N GLY A 3 26.77 -35.05 11.81
CA GLY A 3 25.40 -35.30 12.27
C GLY A 3 25.05 -34.73 13.65
N ASN A 4 26.04 -34.48 14.51
CA ASN A 4 25.79 -34.09 15.91
C ASN A 4 25.73 -32.56 16.12
N GLN A 5 26.28 -31.76 15.20
CA GLN A 5 26.21 -30.29 15.29
C GLN A 5 24.89 -29.75 14.73
N ALA A 6 24.35 -30.37 13.68
CA ALA A 6 23.05 -29.96 13.11
C ALA A 6 21.89 -30.18 14.08
N THR A 7 21.90 -31.28 14.85
CA THR A 7 20.85 -31.59 15.83
C THR A 7 20.90 -30.71 17.07
N VAL A 8 22.10 -30.27 17.49
CA VAL A 8 22.27 -29.37 18.64
C VAL A 8 21.90 -27.92 18.29
N ALA A 9 22.21 -27.48 17.07
CA ALA A 9 21.79 -26.18 16.57
C ALA A 9 20.26 -26.09 16.39
N ASP A 10 19.63 -27.17 15.92
CA ASP A 10 18.17 -27.27 15.76
C ASP A 10 17.43 -27.21 17.12
N ASP A 11 17.93 -27.92 18.14
CA ASP A 11 17.35 -27.91 19.49
C ASP A 11 17.49 -26.55 20.20
N HIS A 12 18.62 -25.86 20.00
CA HIS A 12 18.83 -24.50 20.51
C HIS A 12 17.86 -23.50 19.87
N THR A 13 17.77 -23.52 18.54
CA THR A 13 16.90 -22.62 17.77
C THR A 13 15.43 -22.79 18.18
N GLN A 14 14.97 -24.03 18.36
CA GLN A 14 13.59 -24.32 18.79
C GLN A 14 13.29 -23.79 20.20
N LYS A 15 14.28 -23.82 21.11
CA LYS A 15 14.13 -23.25 22.45
C LYS A 15 13.95 -21.74 22.38
N GLU A 16 14.77 -21.06 21.58
CA GLU A 16 14.74 -19.60 21.42
C GLU A 16 13.44 -19.14 20.74
N GLU A 17 12.97 -19.86 19.72
CA GLU A 17 11.67 -19.62 19.09
C GLU A 17 10.51 -19.74 20.10
N THR A 18 10.59 -20.71 21.02
CA THR A 18 9.57 -20.93 22.04
C THR A 18 9.56 -19.79 23.06
N GLU A 19 10.73 -19.35 23.52
CA GLU A 19 10.88 -18.21 24.41
C GLU A 19 10.34 -16.93 23.77
N GLY A 20 10.68 -16.68 22.50
CA GLY A 20 10.16 -15.56 21.73
C GLY A 20 8.64 -15.58 21.58
N LYS A 21 8.07 -16.77 21.34
CA LYS A 21 6.61 -16.95 21.25
C LYS A 21 5.90 -16.56 22.54
N GLU A 22 6.45 -16.94 23.70
CA GLU A 22 5.87 -16.57 24.99
C GLU A 22 5.91 -15.06 25.23
N ILE A 23 7.03 -14.42 24.89
CA ILE A 23 7.18 -12.96 24.97
C ILE A 23 6.15 -12.29 24.05
N TRP A 24 5.99 -12.78 22.82
CA TRP A 24 5.02 -12.26 21.87
C TRP A 24 3.58 -12.36 22.39
N GLN A 25 3.21 -13.50 22.98
CA GLN A 25 1.89 -13.68 23.57
C GLN A 25 1.64 -12.71 24.73
N LYS A 26 2.63 -12.50 25.60
CA LYS A 26 2.53 -11.53 26.70
C LYS A 26 2.39 -10.09 26.20
N LEU A 27 3.05 -9.74 25.09
CA LEU A 27 2.88 -8.43 24.45
C LEU A 27 1.47 -8.27 23.86
N GLN A 28 0.96 -9.29 23.17
CA GLN A 28 -0.41 -9.27 22.61
C GLN A 28 -1.48 -9.21 23.70
N ALA A 29 -1.25 -9.91 24.81
CA ALA A 29 -2.11 -9.88 26.00
C ALA A 29 -1.97 -8.58 26.82
N LYS A 30 -1.04 -7.69 26.46
CA LYS A 30 -0.69 -6.46 27.20
C LYS A 30 -0.20 -6.72 28.64
N GLU A 31 0.32 -7.92 28.89
CA GLU A 31 0.94 -8.28 30.18
C GLU A 31 2.37 -7.76 30.29
N ARG A 32 3.03 -7.53 29.16
CA ARG A 32 4.31 -6.82 29.06
C ARG A 32 4.19 -5.61 28.15
N ALA A 33 4.95 -4.56 28.45
CA ALA A 33 5.10 -3.40 27.58
C ALA A 33 6.44 -3.45 26.84
N CYS A 34 6.51 -2.78 25.68
CA CYS A 34 7.74 -2.62 24.91
C CYS A 34 8.88 -1.97 25.71
N SER A 35 8.55 -1.13 26.70
CA SER A 35 9.52 -0.48 27.59
C SER A 35 10.25 -1.45 28.52
N ASP A 36 9.67 -2.64 28.76
CA ASP A 36 10.18 -3.60 29.72
C ASP A 36 11.05 -4.69 29.07
N LEU A 37 11.17 -4.64 27.74
CA LEU A 37 11.94 -5.58 26.94
C LEU A 37 13.38 -5.10 26.77
N LYS A 38 14.31 -6.04 26.85
CA LYS A 38 15.74 -5.85 26.55
C LYS A 38 16.07 -6.39 25.17
N ASP A 39 17.29 -6.12 24.72
CA ASP A 39 17.78 -6.62 23.44
C ASP A 39 17.70 -8.15 23.36
N ASP A 40 18.04 -8.89 24.42
CA ASP A 40 17.86 -10.35 24.49
C ASP A 40 16.40 -10.79 24.26
N ASP A 41 15.42 -10.07 24.84
CA ASP A 41 13.99 -10.35 24.62
C ASP A 41 13.60 -10.09 23.16
N PHE A 42 14.17 -9.05 22.55
CA PHE A 42 13.97 -8.75 21.14
C PHE A 42 14.70 -9.74 20.22
N GLY A 43 15.83 -10.29 20.63
CA GLY A 43 16.53 -11.39 19.96
C GLY A 43 15.62 -12.61 19.89
N ALA A 44 15.11 -13.07 21.04
CA ALA A 44 14.16 -14.18 21.09
C ALA A 44 12.88 -13.93 20.25
N LEU A 45 12.33 -12.71 20.28
CA LEU A 45 11.23 -12.33 19.39
C LEU A 45 11.62 -12.43 17.91
N GLY A 46 12.84 -12.00 17.56
CA GLY A 46 13.42 -12.12 16.22
C GLY A 46 13.49 -13.57 15.76
N GLU A 47 14.04 -14.45 16.59
CA GLU A 47 14.12 -15.91 16.37
C GLU A 47 12.72 -16.48 16.11
N TYR A 48 11.75 -16.18 16.98
CA TYR A 48 10.37 -16.62 16.79
C TYR A 48 9.77 -16.15 15.46
N PHE A 49 9.92 -14.87 15.11
CA PHE A 49 9.40 -14.36 13.85
C PHE A 49 10.12 -14.95 12.63
N MET A 50 11.43 -15.14 12.71
CA MET A 50 12.20 -15.76 11.64
C MET A 50 11.80 -17.23 11.48
N GLY A 51 11.65 -17.98 12.56
CA GLY A 51 11.10 -19.33 12.57
C GLY A 51 9.72 -19.42 11.94
N THR A 52 8.81 -18.49 12.26
CA THR A 52 7.47 -18.47 11.61
C THR A 52 7.52 -18.17 10.11
N MET A 53 8.55 -17.47 9.63
CA MET A 53 8.71 -17.10 8.23
C MET A 53 9.48 -18.16 7.42
N MET A 54 10.52 -18.75 8.01
CA MET A 54 11.49 -19.62 7.36
C MET A 54 11.25 -21.12 7.66
N GLY A 55 10.46 -21.42 8.69
CA GLY A 55 10.19 -22.78 9.15
C GLY A 55 11.48 -23.55 9.44
N SER A 56 11.57 -24.78 8.93
CA SER A 56 12.74 -25.65 9.12
C SER A 56 14.05 -25.12 8.52
N SER A 57 13.99 -24.02 7.74
CA SER A 57 15.19 -23.40 7.17
C SER A 57 15.87 -22.41 8.13
N HIS A 58 15.24 -22.10 9.26
CA HIS A 58 15.73 -21.10 10.21
C HIS A 58 17.12 -21.47 10.76
N ALA A 59 17.30 -22.66 11.32
CA ALA A 59 18.60 -23.10 11.83
C ALA A 59 19.72 -23.08 10.76
N ALA A 60 19.38 -23.41 9.51
CA ALA A 60 20.34 -23.32 8.39
C ALA A 60 20.67 -21.87 8.02
N MET A 61 19.70 -20.96 8.16
CA MET A 61 19.88 -19.52 7.96
C MET A 61 20.74 -18.91 9.06
N ASN A 62 20.54 -19.27 10.33
CA ASN A 62 21.36 -18.80 11.45
C ASN A 62 22.82 -19.22 11.22
N ALA A 63 23.05 -20.49 10.86
CA ALA A 63 24.38 -20.96 10.50
C ALA A 63 25.02 -20.16 9.33
N MET A 64 24.22 -19.83 8.30
CA MET A 64 24.67 -18.99 7.19
C MET A 64 24.97 -17.55 7.62
N MET A 65 24.14 -16.98 8.49
CA MET A 65 24.28 -15.62 9.00
C MET A 65 25.50 -15.49 9.91
N THR A 66 25.69 -16.44 10.83
CA THR A 66 26.88 -16.54 11.67
C THR A 66 28.15 -16.72 10.83
N GLN A 67 28.09 -17.52 9.75
CA GLN A 67 29.24 -17.68 8.85
C GLN A 67 29.61 -16.39 8.12
N MET A 68 28.62 -15.57 7.73
CA MET A 68 28.87 -14.35 6.96
C MET A 68 29.13 -13.11 7.81
N MET A 69 28.48 -13.00 8.98
CA MET A 69 28.43 -11.78 9.79
C MET A 69 28.96 -11.99 11.21
N GLY A 70 29.31 -13.22 11.58
CA GLY A 70 29.68 -13.58 12.96
C GLY A 70 28.45 -13.73 13.86
N GLU A 71 28.69 -14.28 15.06
CA GLU A 71 27.65 -14.50 16.08
C GLU A 71 26.98 -13.17 16.48
N GLU A 72 27.77 -12.13 16.75
CA GLU A 72 27.21 -10.80 17.09
C GLU A 72 26.35 -10.19 15.97
N GLY A 73 26.68 -10.46 14.70
CA GLY A 73 25.94 -9.93 13.55
C GLY A 73 24.61 -10.64 13.33
N GLU A 74 24.56 -11.95 13.61
CA GLU A 74 23.35 -12.76 13.56
C GLU A 74 22.38 -12.35 14.68
N GLU A 75 22.88 -12.26 15.92
CA GLU A 75 22.09 -11.82 17.08
C GLU A 75 21.51 -10.41 16.88
N GLN A 76 22.32 -9.45 16.41
CA GLN A 76 21.83 -8.09 16.14
C GLN A 76 20.73 -8.07 15.08
N MET A 77 20.78 -8.98 14.09
CA MET A 77 19.74 -9.06 13.08
C MET A 77 18.42 -9.53 13.69
N HIS A 78 18.47 -10.53 14.58
CA HIS A 78 17.31 -10.98 15.32
C HIS A 78 16.75 -9.91 16.25
N VAL A 79 17.60 -9.18 16.98
CA VAL A 79 17.18 -8.04 17.81
C VAL A 79 16.44 -6.98 16.98
N VAL A 80 17.01 -6.56 15.84
CA VAL A 80 16.40 -5.54 14.98
C VAL A 80 15.10 -6.05 14.36
N MET A 81 15.07 -7.32 13.92
CA MET A 81 13.88 -7.96 13.37
C MET A 81 12.77 -8.06 14.43
N GLY A 82 13.11 -8.48 15.65
CA GLY A 82 12.19 -8.54 16.78
C GLY A 82 11.62 -7.17 17.15
N LYS A 83 12.44 -6.12 17.21
CA LYS A 83 11.99 -4.73 17.44
C LYS A 83 11.01 -4.24 16.38
N ARG A 84 11.30 -4.50 15.10
CA ARG A 84 10.47 -4.06 13.98
C ARG A 84 9.16 -4.84 13.90
N LEU A 85 9.22 -6.16 13.97
CA LEU A 85 8.07 -7.04 13.78
C LEU A 85 7.16 -7.09 15.01
N SER A 86 7.70 -6.87 16.22
CA SER A 86 6.88 -6.68 17.41
C SER A 86 6.12 -5.34 17.43
N GLY A 87 6.54 -4.38 16.61
CA GLY A 87 5.99 -3.03 16.58
C GLY A 87 6.52 -2.12 17.70
N CYS A 88 7.47 -2.59 18.51
CA CYS A 88 8.05 -1.80 19.60
C CYS A 88 9.02 -0.73 19.10
N ASP A 89 9.78 -1.00 18.03
CA ASP A 89 10.61 0.00 17.34
C ASP A 89 10.71 -0.34 15.84
N THR A 90 9.85 0.29 15.04
CA THR A 90 9.81 0.10 13.58
C THR A 90 10.99 0.74 12.84
N ASN A 91 11.75 1.60 13.51
CA ASN A 91 12.85 2.35 12.92
C ASN A 91 14.22 1.76 13.26
N ALA A 92 14.28 0.72 14.11
CA ALA A 92 15.51 0.03 14.49
C ALA A 92 16.38 -0.24 13.25
N ALA A 93 17.58 0.34 13.20
CA ALA A 93 18.44 0.23 12.03
C ALA A 93 19.13 -1.14 12.01
N PHE A 94 19.19 -1.78 10.84
CA PHE A 94 20.07 -2.93 10.65
C PHE A 94 21.53 -2.47 10.73
N PRO A 95 22.42 -3.25 11.37
CA PRO A 95 23.82 -2.89 11.48
C PRO A 95 24.45 -2.75 10.08
N ALA A 96 24.93 -1.54 9.78
CA ALA A 96 25.55 -1.21 8.48
C ALA A 96 26.96 -1.83 8.31
N ASN A 97 27.51 -2.42 9.37
CA ASN A 97 28.88 -2.94 9.41
C ASN A 97 29.03 -4.36 8.84
N GLY A 98 27.94 -5.03 8.46
CA GLY A 98 27.99 -6.33 7.79
C GLY A 98 28.33 -6.17 6.32
N THR A 99 29.56 -6.49 5.91
CA THR A 99 29.98 -6.58 4.50
C THR A 99 29.12 -7.54 3.65
N GLY A 100 28.30 -8.40 4.29
CA GLY A 100 27.31 -9.29 3.67
C GLY A 100 25.87 -8.76 3.60
N PHE A 101 25.51 -7.68 4.33
CA PHE A 101 24.13 -7.18 4.38
C PHE A 101 23.70 -6.53 3.07
N MET A 102 24.56 -5.70 2.45
CA MET A 102 24.25 -5.06 1.16
C MET A 102 24.05 -6.04 0.00
N PRO A 103 24.88 -7.08 -0.20
CA PRO A 103 24.65 -8.09 -1.23
C PRO A 103 23.34 -8.88 -1.05
N MET A 104 23.04 -9.30 0.18
CA MET A 104 21.81 -10.05 0.48
C MET A 104 20.56 -9.17 0.35
N MET A 105 20.63 -7.93 0.85
CA MET A 105 19.58 -6.93 0.66
C MET A 105 19.40 -6.63 -0.83
N ASN A 106 20.45 -6.50 -1.64
CA ASN A 106 20.32 -6.31 -3.09
C ASN A 106 19.72 -7.54 -3.79
N MET A 107 19.98 -8.76 -3.31
CA MET A 107 19.39 -9.98 -3.85
C MET A 107 17.89 -10.09 -3.48
N LEU A 108 17.51 -9.61 -2.30
CA LEU A 108 16.12 -9.55 -1.80
C LEU A 108 15.33 -8.35 -2.36
N THR A 109 15.97 -7.21 -2.57
CA THR A 109 15.31 -5.93 -2.91
C THR A 109 15.57 -5.43 -4.33
N GLY A 110 16.53 -5.99 -5.07
CA GLY A 110 17.22 -5.17 -6.08
C GLY A 110 17.90 -5.85 -7.26
N SER A 111 17.43 -6.99 -7.75
CA SER A 111 17.73 -7.41 -9.14
C SER A 111 16.52 -8.04 -9.83
N ARG A 112 15.55 -7.19 -10.16
CA ARG A 112 14.54 -7.33 -11.24
C ARG A 112 13.72 -8.64 -11.31
N SER A 113 13.84 -9.54 -10.31
CA SER A 113 13.25 -10.89 -10.29
C SER A 113 13.17 -11.51 -8.88
N GLY A 114 13.41 -10.73 -7.81
CA GLY A 114 13.48 -11.26 -6.44
C GLY A 114 12.11 -11.49 -5.78
N MET A 115 11.97 -12.67 -5.16
CA MET A 115 10.80 -13.22 -4.46
C MET A 115 10.21 -12.35 -3.32
N TRP A 116 10.91 -11.30 -2.90
CA TRP A 116 10.48 -10.36 -1.85
C TRP A 116 9.72 -9.13 -2.37
N GLY A 117 9.62 -8.95 -3.69
CA GLY A 117 8.72 -7.96 -4.29
C GLY A 117 7.22 -8.29 -4.17
N SER A 118 6.87 -9.46 -3.58
CA SER A 118 5.50 -9.95 -3.43
C SER A 118 4.97 -10.02 -1.98
N PHE A 119 5.74 -9.57 -0.98
CA PHE A 119 5.37 -9.74 0.44
C PHE A 119 5.21 -8.44 1.25
N TYR A 120 4.88 -7.32 0.60
CA TYR A 120 4.24 -6.18 1.28
C TYR A 120 2.72 -6.18 0.98
N PRO A 121 1.88 -6.84 1.79
CA PRO A 121 0.43 -6.70 1.70
C PRO A 121 0.00 -5.46 2.49
N GLY A 122 0.25 -4.27 1.94
CA GLY A 122 -0.09 -3.04 2.65
C GLY A 122 0.27 -1.79 1.88
N GLN A 123 -0.65 -1.36 1.02
CA GLN A 123 -0.57 -0.20 0.13
C GLN A 123 0.29 -0.41 -1.13
N MET A 124 -0.23 0.03 -2.27
CA MET A 124 0.37 -0.01 -3.62
C MET A 124 0.04 -1.19 -4.55
N ASN A 125 -1.18 -1.76 -4.51
CA ASN A 125 -1.61 -2.70 -5.57
C ASN A 125 -3.03 -2.46 -6.16
N PHE A 126 -3.62 -1.27 -5.97
CA PHE A 126 -4.78 -0.89 -6.80
C PHE A 126 -4.37 -0.21 -8.11
N SER A 127 -3.11 0.19 -8.25
CA SER A 127 -2.61 0.89 -9.45
C SER A 127 -1.90 -0.02 -10.46
N TYR A 128 -1.40 -1.19 -10.07
CA TYR A 128 -0.60 -2.05 -10.95
C TYR A 128 -1.39 -3.20 -11.60
N GLY A 129 -2.53 -3.60 -11.04
CA GLY A 129 -3.37 -4.67 -11.62
C GLY A 129 -4.13 -4.27 -12.90
N ILE A 130 -4.36 -2.97 -13.11
CA ILE A 130 -5.00 -2.44 -14.33
C ILE A 130 -3.97 -2.30 -15.46
N PHE A 131 -2.73 -1.98 -15.14
CA PHE A 131 -1.65 -1.85 -16.13
C PHE A 131 -1.04 -3.18 -16.56
N SER A 132 -1.19 -4.25 -15.78
CA SER A 132 -0.69 -5.60 -16.13
C SER A 132 -1.50 -6.30 -17.23
N LEU A 133 -2.69 -5.80 -17.59
CA LEU A 133 -3.49 -6.28 -18.74
C LEU A 133 -3.16 -5.53 -20.06
N GLY A 134 -2.02 -4.84 -20.12
CA GLY A 134 -1.57 -4.13 -21.32
C GLY A 134 -2.62 -3.15 -21.87
N LEU A 135 -2.68 -3.01 -23.19
CA LEU A 135 -3.61 -2.09 -23.89
C LEU A 135 -5.09 -2.33 -23.53
N LEU A 136 -5.49 -3.56 -23.18
CA LEU A 136 -6.86 -3.89 -22.78
C LEU A 136 -7.22 -3.29 -21.42
N GLY A 137 -6.28 -3.29 -20.47
CA GLY A 137 -6.47 -2.66 -19.16
C GLY A 137 -6.63 -1.14 -19.25
N LEU A 138 -5.85 -0.48 -20.12
CA LEU A 138 -6.00 0.94 -20.40
C LEU A 138 -7.36 1.26 -21.04
N LEU A 139 -7.80 0.48 -22.02
CA LEU A 139 -9.09 0.67 -22.69
C LEU A 139 -10.27 0.53 -21.72
N LEU A 140 -10.25 -0.46 -20.83
CA LEU A 140 -11.31 -0.64 -19.83
C LEU A 140 -11.32 0.49 -18.80
N TRP A 141 -10.14 0.96 -18.37
CA TRP A 141 -10.02 2.08 -17.45
C TRP A 141 -10.56 3.38 -18.05
N PHE A 142 -10.07 3.77 -19.23
CA PHE A 142 -10.58 4.96 -19.93
C PHE A 142 -12.06 4.81 -20.30
N GLY A 143 -12.49 3.61 -20.71
CA GLY A 143 -13.89 3.30 -21.00
C GLY A 143 -14.80 3.50 -19.79
N TRP A 144 -14.37 3.06 -18.60
CA TRP A 144 -15.10 3.26 -17.36
C TRP A 144 -15.30 4.74 -17.02
N TRP A 145 -14.23 5.55 -17.11
CA TRP A 145 -14.32 6.99 -16.89
C TRP A 145 -15.25 7.69 -17.89
N ILE A 146 -15.26 7.28 -19.16
CA ILE A 146 -16.17 7.81 -20.18
C ILE A 146 -17.64 7.53 -19.80
N ILE A 147 -17.94 6.31 -19.36
CA ILE A 147 -19.30 5.92 -18.92
C ILE A 147 -19.73 6.76 -17.71
N VAL A 148 -18.86 6.90 -16.70
CA VAL A 148 -19.15 7.70 -15.51
C VAL A 148 -19.44 9.16 -15.87
N ILE A 149 -18.61 9.77 -16.72
CA ILE A 149 -18.82 11.16 -17.17
C ILE A 149 -20.14 11.28 -17.95
N ALA A 150 -20.45 10.33 -18.84
CA ALA A 150 -21.70 10.34 -19.59
C ALA A 150 -22.94 10.27 -18.67
N VAL A 151 -22.90 9.44 -17.62
CA VAL A 151 -23.97 9.34 -16.62
C VAL A 151 -24.10 10.64 -15.84
N ILE A 152 -22.99 11.24 -15.39
CA ILE A 152 -22.99 12.53 -14.68
C ILE A 152 -23.60 13.61 -15.58
N VAL A 153 -23.15 13.73 -16.83
CA VAL A 153 -23.68 14.74 -17.77
C VAL A 153 -25.16 14.53 -18.05
N TRP A 154 -25.60 13.28 -18.25
CA TRP A 154 -27.02 12.96 -18.45
C TRP A 154 -27.85 13.34 -17.23
N PHE A 155 -27.38 13.01 -16.03
CA PHE A 155 -28.06 13.30 -14.78
C PHE A 155 -28.12 14.81 -14.51
N VAL A 156 -27.01 15.52 -14.71
CA VAL A 156 -26.92 16.98 -14.58
C VAL A 156 -27.82 17.68 -15.61
N ARG A 157 -27.85 17.21 -16.87
CA ARG A 157 -28.76 17.76 -17.89
C ARG A 157 -30.23 17.55 -17.53
N ARG A 158 -30.56 16.42 -16.92
CA ARG A 158 -31.92 16.07 -16.50
C ARG A 158 -32.36 16.83 -15.25
N LEU A 159 -31.45 17.08 -14.31
CA LEU A 159 -31.73 17.85 -13.09
C LEU A 159 -31.71 19.37 -13.32
N LEU A 160 -30.79 19.88 -14.13
CA LEU A 160 -30.69 21.31 -14.41
C LEU A 160 -31.68 21.79 -15.49
N GLY A 161 -32.49 20.90 -16.06
CA GLY A 161 -33.49 21.26 -17.06
C GLY A 161 -32.89 22.11 -18.20
N LEU A 162 -31.64 21.84 -18.59
CA LEU A 162 -30.93 22.62 -19.61
C LEU A 162 -31.35 22.26 -21.04
N THR A 163 -32.55 21.72 -21.18
CA THR A 163 -33.28 21.64 -22.44
C THR A 163 -34.26 22.80 -22.47
N HIS A 164 -34.00 23.78 -23.34
CA HIS A 164 -34.78 25.03 -23.57
C HIS A 164 -34.55 26.20 -22.58
N LYS A 165 -33.36 26.82 -22.62
CA LYS A 165 -33.17 28.20 -22.12
C LYS A 165 -32.73 29.21 -23.17
N ARG A 166 -32.63 28.80 -24.43
CA ARG A 166 -32.23 29.71 -25.51
C ARG A 166 -33.40 30.56 -26.00
N ASP A 167 -34.59 29.96 -26.14
CA ASP A 167 -35.78 30.68 -26.63
C ASP A 167 -36.39 31.58 -25.55
N SER A 168 -36.34 31.14 -24.29
CA SER A 168 -36.76 31.96 -23.14
C SER A 168 -35.94 33.25 -23.03
N SER A 169 -34.62 33.16 -23.20
CA SER A 169 -33.72 34.32 -23.11
C SER A 169 -33.94 35.31 -24.26
N ALA A 170 -34.16 34.82 -25.49
CA ALA A 170 -34.39 35.69 -26.64
C ALA A 170 -35.71 36.46 -26.54
N LEU A 171 -36.80 35.80 -26.10
CA LEU A 171 -38.09 36.45 -25.87
C LEU A 171 -38.07 37.41 -24.67
N GLU A 172 -37.31 37.09 -23.62
CA GLU A 172 -37.19 37.93 -22.43
C GLU A 172 -36.46 39.25 -22.75
N ILE A 173 -35.36 39.18 -23.51
CA ILE A 173 -34.65 40.37 -24.02
C ILE A 173 -35.57 41.20 -24.94
N LEU A 174 -36.36 40.56 -25.79
CA LEU A 174 -37.28 41.25 -26.71
C LEU A 174 -38.38 42.00 -25.94
N LYS A 175 -38.96 41.39 -24.90
CA LYS A 175 -39.98 42.01 -24.04
C LYS A 175 -39.43 43.19 -23.24
N GLU A 176 -38.20 43.08 -22.74
CA GLU A 176 -37.56 44.14 -21.98
C GLU A 176 -37.39 45.43 -22.83
N ARG A 177 -36.96 45.28 -24.09
CA ARG A 177 -36.81 46.42 -25.01
C ARG A 177 -38.15 47.05 -25.39
N TYR A 178 -39.19 46.24 -25.55
CA TYR A 178 -40.54 46.75 -25.80
C TYR A 178 -41.06 47.54 -24.60
N ALA A 179 -40.84 47.04 -23.37
CA ALA A 179 -41.24 47.73 -22.14
C ALA A 179 -40.46 49.04 -21.91
N LYS A 180 -39.20 49.08 -22.32
CA LYS A 180 -38.37 50.31 -22.34
C LYS A 180 -38.77 51.30 -23.44
N GLY A 181 -39.64 50.90 -24.38
CA GLY A 181 -40.05 51.72 -25.52
C GLY A 181 -38.98 51.85 -26.60
N GLU A 182 -37.94 51.01 -26.57
CA GLU A 182 -36.85 51.01 -27.55
C GLU A 182 -37.27 50.41 -28.90
N ILE A 183 -38.33 49.59 -28.90
CA ILE A 183 -38.90 48.97 -30.10
C ILE A 183 -40.41 49.20 -30.13
N ASN A 184 -40.97 49.33 -31.34
CA ASN A 184 -42.41 49.52 -31.51
C ASN A 184 -43.17 48.16 -31.52
N LYS A 185 -44.50 48.23 -31.50
CA LYS A 185 -45.36 47.02 -31.45
C LYS A 185 -45.21 46.14 -32.70
N GLU A 186 -44.95 46.73 -33.86
CA GLU A 186 -44.83 46.02 -35.15
C GLU A 186 -43.51 45.25 -35.23
N GLU A 187 -42.40 45.86 -34.78
CA GLU A 187 -41.09 45.24 -34.67
C GLU A 187 -41.07 44.12 -33.63
N PHE A 188 -41.76 44.32 -32.50
CA PHE A 188 -41.91 43.28 -31.48
C PHE A 188 -42.64 42.05 -32.04
N GLU A 189 -43.79 42.24 -32.69
CA GLU A 189 -44.57 41.11 -33.23
C GLU A 189 -43.86 40.40 -34.39
N THR A 190 -43.07 41.11 -35.19
CA THR A 190 -42.27 40.50 -36.27
C THR A 190 -41.16 39.62 -35.69
N ARG A 191 -40.35 40.16 -34.78
CA ARG A 191 -39.22 39.43 -34.16
C ARG A 191 -39.67 38.30 -33.25
N LYS A 192 -40.84 38.43 -32.62
CA LYS A 192 -41.43 37.37 -31.82
C LYS A 192 -41.83 36.15 -32.66
N LYS A 193 -42.33 36.36 -33.88
CA LYS A 193 -42.65 35.26 -34.83
C LYS A 193 -41.42 34.56 -35.37
N ASP A 194 -40.28 35.22 -35.39
CA ASP A 194 -39.00 34.61 -35.81
C ASP A 194 -38.35 33.76 -34.70
N ILE A 195 -38.76 33.94 -33.44
CA ILE A 195 -38.19 33.26 -32.26
C ILE A 195 -39.08 32.10 -31.76
N VAL A 196 -40.38 32.09 -32.07
CA VAL A 196 -41.37 31.08 -31.67
C VAL A 196 -41.65 30.13 -32.83
#